data_AF-A0A7Y4WNG1-F1
#
_entry.id   AF-A0A7Y4WNG1-F1
#
_cell.length_a   1.000
_cell.length_b   1.000
_cell.length_c   1.000
_cell.angle_alpha   90.00
_cell.angle_beta   90.00
_cell.angle_gamma   90.00
#
_symmetry.space_group_name_H-M   'P 1'
#
loop_
_entity.id
_entity.type
_entity.pdbx_description
1 polymer ?
#
loop_
_entity_poly.entity_id
_entity_poly.type
_entity_poly.pdbx_seq_one_letter_code
_entity_poly.pdbx_strand_id
1 'polypeptide(L)'
;MPRTIGPYGWMAIALLLLGALSLYLIFGRIDGMQVNAGFLLLGLVAGTFVSLAVEIAKRPIQARDLARALHVELAEFVARCCFDFENPWQKLFANDHKSTEMHQLRLSKFIPETPIVYESTANQLALLKGSAPQALVQFYYRVAAWRRDASNMALSLRAAEDKTNPNSLAPPPTLDSADARFLSRRLKETLRPGLDALVALGSLVDNAQGTEDAAIAAHDLVSRPGVVVTEMSLRKRIETLVSS
;
A
#
# COMPACT_ATOMS: atom_id res chain seq x y z
N MET A 1 -25.33 27.84 -3.51
CA MET A 1 -24.57 26.88 -4.36
C MET A 1 -25.52 25.78 -4.80
N PRO A 2 -25.80 25.61 -6.11
CA PRO A 2 -26.67 24.55 -6.59
C PRO A 2 -26.03 23.18 -6.35
N ARG A 3 -26.73 22.27 -5.66
CA ARG A 3 -26.30 20.87 -5.54
C ARG A 3 -26.44 20.23 -6.91
N THR A 4 -25.32 19.98 -7.58
CA THR A 4 -25.30 19.20 -8.80
C THR A 4 -25.80 17.78 -8.49
N ILE A 5 -26.75 17.31 -9.29
CA ILE A 5 -27.24 15.93 -9.20
C ILE A 5 -26.06 15.04 -9.60
N GLY A 6 -25.51 14.30 -8.63
CA GLY A 6 -24.41 13.36 -8.88
C GLY A 6 -24.82 12.26 -9.87
N PRO A 7 -23.87 11.48 -10.39
CA PRO A 7 -24.13 10.45 -11.41
C PRO A 7 -25.23 9.46 -11.01
N TYR A 8 -25.31 9.10 -9.73
CA TYR A 8 -26.36 8.23 -9.19
C TYR A 8 -27.76 8.87 -9.20
N GLY A 9 -27.86 10.20 -9.10
CA GLY A 9 -29.14 10.91 -9.14
C GLY A 9 -29.73 10.95 -10.54
N TRP A 10 -28.91 11.14 -11.57
CA TRP A 10 -29.35 11.04 -12.97
C TRP A 10 -29.78 9.61 -13.31
N MET A 11 -29.07 8.61 -12.78
CA MET A 11 -29.42 7.21 -12.99
C MET A 11 -30.75 6.85 -12.31
N ALA A 12 -31.03 7.37 -11.12
CA ALA A 12 -32.32 7.20 -10.44
C ALA A 12 -33.48 7.82 -11.23
N ILE A 13 -33.29 9.01 -11.82
CA ILE A 13 -34.28 9.66 -12.67
C ILE A 13 -34.55 8.82 -13.93
N ALA A 14 -33.51 8.31 -14.58
CA ALA A 14 -33.65 7.45 -15.75
C ALA A 14 -34.42 6.15 -15.45
N LEU A 15 -34.14 5.51 -14.31
CA LEU A 15 -34.85 4.30 -13.87
C LEU A 15 -36.33 4.58 -13.56
N LEU A 16 -36.64 5.73 -12.95
CA LEU A 16 -38.03 6.14 -12.70
C LEU A 16 -38.81 6.38 -13.99
N LEU A 17 -38.19 7.04 -14.98
CA LEU A 17 -38.82 7.26 -16.29
C LEU A 17 -39.06 5.96 -17.06
N LEU A 18 -38.09 5.03 -17.05
CA LEU A 18 -38.24 3.71 -17.64
C LEU A 18 -39.30 2.87 -16.92
N GLY A 19 -39.37 2.95 -15.58
CA GLY A 19 -40.41 2.31 -14.79
C GLY A 19 -41.81 2.85 -15.13
N ALA A 20 -41.98 4.17 -15.20
CA ALA A 20 -43.25 4.80 -15.59
C ALA A 20 -43.67 4.41 -17.01
N LEU A 21 -42.73 4.40 -17.96
CA LEU A 21 -42.97 3.94 -19.33
C LEU A 21 -43.39 2.47 -19.37
N SER A 22 -42.76 1.60 -18.58
CA SER A 22 -43.11 0.18 -18.51
C SER A 22 -44.54 -0.04 -17.98
N LEU A 23 -44.94 0.68 -16.92
CA LEU A 23 -46.30 0.62 -16.37
C LEU A 23 -47.34 1.15 -17.37
N TYR A 24 -47.01 2.21 -18.10
CA TYR A 24 -47.86 2.73 -19.16
C TYR A 24 -48.10 1.70 -20.27
N LEU A 25 -47.06 0.97 -20.72
CA LEU A 25 -47.18 -0.06 -21.75
C LEU A 25 -47.98 -1.30 -21.28
N ILE A 26 -47.94 -1.63 -19.98
CA ILE A 26 -48.68 -2.76 -19.41
C ILE A 26 -50.17 -2.41 -19.22
N PHE A 27 -50.47 -1.23 -18.67
CA PHE A 27 -51.84 -0.86 -18.26
C PHE A 27 -52.57 0.04 -19.27
N GLY A 28 -51.88 0.57 -20.28
CA GLY A 28 -52.41 1.55 -21.25
C GLY A 28 -53.44 1.04 -22.27
N ARG A 29 -53.96 -0.19 -22.14
CA ARG A 29 -54.87 -0.85 -23.11
C ARG A 29 -54.33 -0.82 -24.55
N ILE A 30 -53.12 -1.32 -24.76
CA ILE A 30 -52.52 -1.42 -26.09
C ILE A 30 -52.16 -2.88 -26.39
N ASP A 31 -52.08 -3.25 -27.68
CA ASP A 31 -51.92 -4.61 -28.20
C ASP A 31 -50.92 -5.50 -27.44
N GLY A 32 -51.16 -6.81 -27.43
CA GLY A 32 -50.39 -7.79 -26.63
C GLY A 32 -48.86 -7.79 -26.83
N MET A 33 -48.36 -7.31 -27.97
CA MET A 33 -46.91 -7.15 -28.20
C MET A 33 -46.29 -6.06 -27.32
N GLN A 34 -47.04 -5.00 -26.99
CA GLN A 34 -46.58 -3.89 -26.15
C GLN A 34 -46.58 -4.26 -24.66
N VAL A 35 -47.51 -5.13 -24.23
CA VAL A 35 -47.54 -5.66 -22.87
C VAL A 35 -46.27 -6.48 -22.57
N ASN A 36 -45.83 -7.32 -23.52
CA ASN A 36 -44.57 -8.07 -23.39
C ASN A 36 -43.35 -7.14 -23.31
N ALA A 37 -43.31 -6.08 -24.13
CA ALA A 37 -42.26 -5.07 -24.06
C ALA A 37 -42.24 -4.33 -22.71
N GLY A 38 -43.42 -4.03 -22.15
CA GLY A 38 -43.58 -3.45 -20.81
C GLY A 38 -43.01 -4.35 -19.71
N PHE A 39 -43.30 -5.65 -19.73
CA PHE A 39 -42.73 -6.60 -18.76
C PHE A 39 -41.21 -6.75 -18.89
N LEU A 40 -40.67 -6.74 -20.11
CA LEU A 40 -39.21 -6.77 -20.33
C LEU A 40 -38.53 -5.50 -19.78
N LEU A 41 -39.10 -4.32 -20.02
CA LEU A 41 -38.59 -3.07 -19.46
C LEU A 41 -38.67 -3.03 -17.93
N LEU A 42 -39.79 -3.50 -17.36
CA LEU A 42 -39.93 -3.63 -15.91
C LEU A 42 -38.87 -4.57 -15.33
N GLY A 43 -38.63 -5.72 -15.96
CA GLY A 43 -37.59 -6.67 -15.58
C GLY A 43 -36.18 -6.07 -15.65
N LEU A 44 -35.88 -5.30 -16.70
CA LEU A 44 -34.61 -4.59 -16.85
C LEU A 44 -34.41 -3.53 -15.74
N VAL A 45 -35.43 -2.73 -15.46
CA VAL A 45 -35.39 -1.71 -14.39
C VAL A 45 -35.23 -2.37 -13.02
N ALA A 46 -36.00 -3.43 -12.75
CA ALA A 46 -35.87 -4.17 -11.49
C ALA A 46 -34.49 -4.81 -11.34
N GLY A 47 -33.97 -5.45 -12.40
CA GLY A 47 -32.64 -6.07 -12.39
C GLY A 47 -31.53 -5.06 -12.15
N THR A 48 -31.53 -3.95 -12.88
CA THR A 48 -30.54 -2.87 -12.72
C THR A 48 -30.62 -2.20 -11.35
N PHE A 49 -31.83 -1.98 -10.82
CA PHE A 49 -32.02 -1.45 -9.47
C PHE A 49 -31.48 -2.39 -8.40
N VAL A 50 -31.77 -3.70 -8.49
CA VAL A 50 -31.24 -4.71 -7.56
C VAL A 50 -29.72 -4.76 -7.63
N SER A 51 -29.13 -4.79 -8.83
CA SER A 51 -27.67 -4.75 -8.99
C SER A 51 -27.05 -3.51 -8.35
N LEU A 52 -27.62 -2.32 -8.56
CA LEU A 52 -27.16 -1.08 -7.96
C LEU A 52 -27.30 -1.10 -6.43
N ALA A 53 -28.44 -1.56 -5.91
CA ALA A 53 -28.67 -1.66 -4.47
C ALA A 53 -27.66 -2.60 -3.81
N VAL A 54 -27.38 -3.75 -4.44
CA VAL A 54 -26.37 -4.71 -3.99
C VAL A 54 -24.98 -4.09 -4.02
N GLU A 55 -24.63 -3.35 -5.08
CA GLU A 55 -23.33 -2.68 -5.19
C GLU A 55 -23.15 -1.61 -4.10
N ILE A 56 -24.16 -0.76 -3.89
CA ILE A 56 -24.15 0.26 -2.82
C ILE A 56 -24.01 -0.38 -1.45
N ALA A 57 -24.70 -1.50 -1.20
CA ALA A 57 -24.65 -2.22 0.07
C ALA A 57 -23.29 -2.92 0.30
N LYS A 58 -22.66 -3.45 -0.76
CA LYS A 58 -21.36 -4.14 -0.67
C LYS A 58 -20.17 -3.20 -0.56
N ARG A 59 -20.26 -2.01 -1.17
CA ARG A 59 -19.17 -1.02 -1.21
C ARG A 59 -18.55 -0.67 0.15
N PRO A 60 -19.30 -0.41 1.24
CA PRO A 60 -18.69 -0.13 2.54
C PRO A 60 -17.95 -1.34 3.14
N ILE A 61 -18.44 -2.56 2.90
CA ILE A 61 -17.80 -3.80 3.36
C ILE A 61 -16.47 -3.98 2.60
N GLN A 62 -16.51 -3.85 1.28
CA GLN A 62 -15.32 -3.93 0.42
C GLN A 62 -14.26 -2.88 0.81
N ALA A 63 -14.67 -1.64 1.08
CA ALA A 63 -13.74 -0.59 1.50
C ALA A 63 -13.09 -0.90 2.86
N ARG A 64 -13.83 -1.47 3.82
CA ARG A 64 -13.31 -1.85 5.13
C ARG A 64 -12.34 -3.03 5.04
N ASP A 65 -12.70 -4.06 4.27
CA ASP A 65 -11.85 -5.25 4.08
C ASP A 65 -10.57 -4.88 3.34
N LEU A 66 -10.68 -4.03 2.31
CA LEU A 66 -9.53 -3.46 1.61
C LEU A 66 -8.63 -2.66 2.56
N ALA A 67 -9.21 -1.78 3.37
CA ALA A 67 -8.44 -0.97 4.31
C ALA A 67 -7.68 -1.84 5.32
N ARG A 68 -8.31 -2.89 5.84
CA ARG A 68 -7.68 -3.87 6.75
C ARG A 68 -6.52 -4.60 6.09
N ALA A 69 -6.75 -5.16 4.91
CA ALA A 69 -5.73 -5.92 4.20
C ALA A 69 -4.51 -5.04 3.87
N LEU A 70 -4.76 -3.81 3.39
CA LEU A 70 -3.69 -2.84 3.11
C LEU A 70 -2.99 -2.38 4.38
N HIS A 71 -3.68 -2.22 5.50
CA HIS A 71 -3.09 -1.73 6.75
C HIS A 71 -2.12 -2.75 7.35
N VAL A 72 -2.46 -4.04 7.29
CA VAL A 72 -1.57 -5.13 7.72
C VAL A 72 -0.28 -5.14 6.90
N GLU A 73 -0.38 -5.13 5.57
CA GLU A 73 0.80 -5.11 4.71
C GLU A 73 1.62 -3.82 4.91
N LEU A 74 0.95 -2.67 5.00
CA LEU A 74 1.60 -1.38 5.24
C LEU A 74 2.38 -1.38 6.56
N ALA A 75 1.77 -1.86 7.64
CA ALA A 75 2.40 -1.93 8.95
C ALA A 75 3.68 -2.78 8.91
N GLU A 76 3.64 -3.94 8.26
CA GLU A 76 4.80 -4.80 8.09
C GLU A 76 5.92 -4.11 7.29
N PHE A 77 5.59 -3.50 6.16
CA PHE A 77 6.60 -2.80 5.32
C PHE A 77 7.20 -1.59 6.03
N VAL A 78 6.38 -0.81 6.74
CA VAL A 78 6.85 0.35 7.50
C VAL A 78 7.70 -0.09 8.69
N ALA A 79 7.30 -1.15 9.41
CA ALA A 79 8.08 -1.73 10.49
C ALA A 79 9.44 -2.24 9.99
N ARG A 80 9.46 -2.94 8.86
CA ARG A 80 10.71 -3.36 8.20
C ARG A 80 11.58 -2.17 7.81
N CYS A 81 11.03 -1.12 7.20
CA CYS A 81 11.81 0.08 6.86
C CYS A 81 12.40 0.77 8.10
N CYS A 82 11.62 0.86 9.18
CA CYS A 82 12.06 1.41 10.46
C CYS A 82 13.20 0.58 11.03
N PHE A 83 13.02 -0.74 11.09
CA PHE A 83 13.98 -1.70 11.62
C PHE A 83 15.29 -1.71 10.81
N ASP A 84 15.19 -1.84 9.50
CA ASP A 84 16.34 -1.82 8.60
C ASP A 84 17.10 -0.48 8.77
N PHE A 85 16.37 0.64 8.87
CA PHE A 85 16.99 1.93 9.08
C PHE A 85 17.79 1.99 10.38
N GLU A 86 17.21 1.59 11.51
CA GLU A 86 17.90 1.55 12.81
C GLU A 86 19.16 0.69 12.76
N ASN A 87 19.14 -0.44 12.05
CA ASN A 87 20.30 -1.31 11.94
C ASN A 87 20.33 -2.07 10.61
N PRO A 88 21.33 -1.85 9.72
CA PRO A 88 22.57 -1.11 9.94
C PRO A 88 22.60 0.31 9.34
N TRP A 89 21.53 0.76 8.67
CA TRP A 89 21.61 1.93 7.79
C TRP A 89 21.84 3.26 8.53
N GLN A 90 21.41 3.40 9.78
CA GLN A 90 21.60 4.59 10.59
C GLN A 90 23.09 4.89 10.81
N LYS A 91 23.91 3.85 11.01
CA LYS A 91 25.36 3.99 11.15
C LYS A 91 26.03 4.42 9.86
N LEU A 92 25.53 3.91 8.73
CA LEU A 92 26.00 4.30 7.40
C LEU A 92 25.59 5.73 7.03
N PHE A 93 24.46 6.20 7.57
CA PHE A 93 24.00 7.58 7.42
C PHE A 93 24.85 8.58 8.23
N ALA A 94 25.23 8.22 9.48
CA ALA A 94 25.92 9.10 10.42
C ALA A 94 27.43 9.34 10.14
N ASN A 95 28.00 8.79 9.06
CA ASN A 95 29.45 8.78 8.77
C ASN A 95 30.36 8.11 9.83
N ASP A 96 29.79 7.46 10.85
CA ASP A 96 30.57 6.90 11.96
C ASP A 96 31.29 5.59 11.61
N HIS A 97 31.11 5.04 10.40
CA HIS A 97 31.73 3.79 9.99
C HIS A 97 32.54 3.93 8.69
N LYS A 98 33.81 3.53 8.75
CA LYS A 98 34.59 3.11 7.58
C LYS A 98 33.86 1.92 6.97
N SER A 99 33.22 2.11 5.82
CA SER A 99 32.70 1.06 4.91
C SER A 99 32.46 -0.29 5.60
N THR A 100 31.38 -0.42 6.38
CA THR A 100 31.00 -1.73 6.92
C THR A 100 30.47 -2.59 5.78
N GLU A 101 31.32 -3.47 5.24
CA GLU A 101 31.06 -4.82 4.71
C GLU A 101 29.69 -5.12 4.08
N MET A 102 29.08 -4.14 3.39
CA MET A 102 27.82 -4.34 2.70
C MET A 102 28.13 -4.97 1.34
N HIS A 103 28.46 -6.26 1.39
CA HIS A 103 28.66 -7.09 0.22
C HIS A 103 27.31 -7.50 -0.37
N GLN A 104 27.34 -8.04 -1.59
CA GLN A 104 26.15 -8.34 -2.38
C GLN A 104 25.10 -9.17 -1.62
N LEU A 105 25.51 -10.26 -0.94
CA LEU A 105 24.60 -11.14 -0.21
C LEU A 105 23.95 -10.46 1.00
N ARG A 106 24.64 -9.50 1.62
CA ARG A 106 24.08 -8.75 2.75
C ARG A 106 23.11 -7.69 2.25
N LEU A 107 23.46 -6.97 1.19
CA LEU A 107 22.58 -5.97 0.58
C LEU A 107 21.27 -6.61 0.10
N SER A 108 21.35 -7.79 -0.54
CA SER A 108 20.17 -8.48 -1.07
C SER A 108 19.14 -8.87 0.00
N LYS A 109 19.58 -9.12 1.24
CA LYS A 109 18.67 -9.40 2.38
C LYS A 109 17.84 -8.19 2.81
N PHE A 110 18.36 -6.97 2.62
CA PHE A 110 17.65 -5.74 2.96
C PHE A 110 16.66 -5.31 1.88
N ILE A 111 16.70 -5.90 0.69
CA ILE A 111 15.77 -5.58 -0.40
C ILE A 111 14.38 -6.10 0.00
N PRO A 112 13.36 -5.23 0.19
CA PRO A 112 12.03 -5.67 0.54
C PRO A 112 11.41 -6.43 -0.63
N GLU A 113 10.53 -7.36 -0.29
CA GLU A 113 9.75 -8.09 -1.28
C GLU A 113 8.75 -7.16 -1.98
N THR A 114 8.17 -7.63 -3.10
CA THR A 114 7.10 -6.89 -3.76
C THR A 114 5.85 -6.92 -2.89
N PRO A 115 5.19 -5.77 -2.63
CA PRO A 115 3.92 -5.78 -1.93
C PRO A 115 2.86 -6.50 -2.78
N ILE A 116 2.13 -7.43 -2.17
CA ILE A 116 1.18 -8.30 -2.88
C ILE A 116 -0.22 -7.69 -2.83
N VAL A 117 -0.63 -7.21 -1.66
CA VAL A 117 -1.96 -6.64 -1.44
C VAL A 117 -2.08 -5.30 -2.15
N TYR A 118 -1.10 -4.42 -2.01
CA TYR A 118 -1.13 -3.11 -2.67
C TYR A 118 -1.19 -3.24 -4.21
N GLU A 119 -0.35 -4.09 -4.82
CA GLU A 119 -0.36 -4.26 -6.28
C GLU A 119 -1.66 -4.89 -6.78
N SER A 120 -2.17 -5.92 -6.10
CA SER A 120 -3.41 -6.61 -6.50
C SER A 120 -4.68 -5.78 -6.33
N THR A 121 -4.63 -4.75 -5.47
CA THR A 121 -5.79 -3.89 -5.15
C THR A 121 -5.64 -2.44 -5.62
N ALA A 122 -4.63 -2.13 -6.44
CA ALA A 122 -4.35 -0.78 -6.90
C ALA A 122 -5.55 -0.10 -7.59
N ASN A 123 -6.33 -0.86 -8.36
CA ASN A 123 -7.55 -0.38 -9.02
C ASN A 123 -8.72 -0.10 -8.05
N GLN A 124 -8.66 -0.63 -6.84
CA GLN A 124 -9.66 -0.47 -5.78
C GLN A 124 -9.31 0.63 -4.78
N LEU A 125 -8.13 1.27 -4.88
CA LEU A 125 -7.74 2.37 -3.99
C LEU A 125 -8.74 3.53 -3.97
N ALA A 126 -9.50 3.73 -5.06
CA ALA A 126 -10.57 4.72 -5.15
C ALA A 126 -11.77 4.42 -4.22
N LEU A 127 -11.85 3.22 -3.62
CA LEU A 127 -12.82 2.88 -2.59
C LEU A 127 -12.46 3.49 -1.22
N LEU A 128 -11.17 3.77 -0.98
CA LEU A 128 -10.72 4.41 0.24
C LEU A 128 -11.03 5.92 0.18
N LYS A 129 -11.41 6.48 1.32
CA LYS A 129 -11.77 7.91 1.45
C LYS A 129 -10.60 8.73 2.01
N GLY A 130 -10.65 10.04 1.80
CA GLY A 130 -9.68 10.98 2.36
C GLY A 130 -8.31 10.92 1.68
N SER A 131 -7.24 11.13 2.45
CA SER A 131 -5.86 11.17 1.96
C SER A 131 -5.19 9.79 1.88
N ALA A 132 -5.84 8.72 2.34
CA ALA A 132 -5.25 7.38 2.40
C ALA A 132 -4.71 6.87 1.04
N PRO A 133 -5.43 6.98 -0.09
CA PRO A 133 -4.89 6.57 -1.39
C PRO A 133 -3.59 7.27 -1.75
N GLN A 134 -3.54 8.59 -1.56
CA GLN A 134 -2.37 9.40 -1.91
C GLN A 134 -1.16 9.05 -1.02
N ALA A 135 -1.39 8.88 0.29
CA ALA A 135 -0.34 8.52 1.23
C ALA A 135 0.23 7.11 0.94
N LEU A 136 -0.63 6.14 0.63
CA LEU A 136 -0.22 4.79 0.22
C LEU A 136 0.64 4.83 -1.05
N VAL A 137 0.17 5.53 -2.09
CA VAL A 137 0.91 5.67 -3.36
C VAL A 137 2.28 6.29 -3.12
N GLN A 138 2.37 7.34 -2.30
CA GLN A 138 3.65 7.99 -1.99
C GLN A 138 4.61 7.05 -1.27
N PHE A 139 4.14 6.31 -0.26
CA PHE A 139 4.98 5.35 0.47
C PHE A 139 5.49 4.23 -0.45
N TYR A 140 4.60 3.50 -1.11
CA TYR A 140 4.98 2.36 -1.96
C TYR A 140 5.83 2.78 -3.15
N TYR A 141 5.61 3.97 -3.71
CA TYR A 141 6.48 4.51 -4.75
C TYR A 141 7.92 4.72 -4.24
N ARG A 142 8.10 5.28 -3.04
CA ARG A 142 9.44 5.49 -2.47
C ARG A 142 10.12 4.18 -2.10
N VAL A 143 9.37 3.22 -1.55
CA VAL A 143 9.89 1.87 -1.27
C VAL A 143 10.31 1.18 -2.56
N ALA A 144 9.51 1.24 -3.62
CA ALA A 144 9.86 0.68 -4.93
C ALA A 144 11.10 1.33 -5.54
N ALA A 145 11.24 2.66 -5.42
CA ALA A 145 12.42 3.37 -5.86
C ALA A 145 13.68 2.94 -5.09
N TRP A 146 13.59 2.85 -3.76
CA TRP A 146 14.69 2.36 -2.92
C TRP A 146 15.07 0.92 -3.28
N ARG A 147 14.08 0.03 -3.40
CA ARG A 147 14.26 -1.37 -3.77
C ARG A 147 14.99 -1.50 -5.11
N ARG A 148 14.57 -0.74 -6.12
CA ARG A 148 15.21 -0.72 -7.44
C ARG A 148 16.67 -0.30 -7.34
N ASP A 149 16.94 0.79 -6.62
CA ASP A 149 18.30 1.32 -6.49
C ASP A 149 19.21 0.34 -5.73
N ALA A 150 18.73 -0.26 -4.63
CA ALA A 150 19.44 -1.31 -3.89
C ALA A 150 19.68 -2.56 -4.75
N SER A 151 18.70 -2.96 -5.57
CA SER A 151 18.82 -4.10 -6.50
C SER A 151 19.89 -3.84 -7.56
N ASN A 152 19.91 -2.63 -8.14
CA ASN A 152 20.91 -2.24 -9.13
C ASN A 152 22.33 -2.26 -8.54
N MET A 153 22.49 -1.76 -7.31
CA MET A 153 23.76 -1.80 -6.59
C MET A 153 24.19 -3.24 -6.24
N ALA A 154 23.26 -4.10 -5.86
CA ALA A 154 23.56 -5.52 -5.63
C ALA A 154 24.03 -6.22 -6.92
N LEU A 155 23.41 -5.91 -8.07
CA LEU A 155 23.83 -6.42 -9.37
C LEU A 155 25.21 -5.91 -9.79
N SER A 156 25.53 -4.63 -9.56
CA SER A 156 26.86 -4.10 -9.86
C SER A 156 27.95 -4.73 -9.00
N LEU A 157 27.67 -5.00 -7.72
CA LEU A 157 28.59 -5.71 -6.83
C LEU A 157 28.83 -7.15 -7.31
N ARG A 158 27.76 -7.86 -7.72
CA ARG A 158 27.89 -9.20 -8.30
C ARG A 158 28.76 -9.20 -9.56
N ALA A 159 28.52 -8.25 -10.47
CA ALA A 159 29.30 -8.13 -11.70
C ALA A 159 30.77 -7.76 -11.44
N ALA A 160 31.08 -7.07 -10.33
CA ALA A 160 32.45 -6.81 -9.90
C ALA A 160 33.10 -8.07 -9.30
N GLU A 161 32.33 -8.86 -8.55
CA GLU A 161 32.78 -10.13 -7.97
C GLU A 161 33.12 -11.14 -9.07
N ASP A 162 32.27 -11.28 -10.09
CA ASP A 162 32.49 -12.16 -11.26
C ASP A 162 33.75 -11.79 -12.08
N LYS A 163 34.17 -10.52 -12.03
CA LYS A 163 35.42 -10.05 -12.67
C LYS A 163 36.67 -10.27 -11.82
N THR A 164 36.48 -10.58 -10.54
CA THR A 164 37.58 -10.83 -9.61
C THR A 164 38.04 -12.27 -9.78
N ASN A 165 39.35 -12.50 -9.91
CA ASN A 165 39.88 -13.85 -10.09
C ASN A 165 39.47 -14.72 -8.87
N PRO A 166 38.86 -15.90 -9.04
CA PRO A 166 38.44 -16.75 -7.93
C PRO A 166 39.59 -17.20 -7.02
N ASN A 167 40.85 -17.11 -7.47
CA ASN A 167 42.05 -17.39 -6.68
C ASN A 167 42.67 -16.14 -6.02
N SER A 168 42.00 -14.99 -6.12
CA SER A 168 42.44 -13.73 -5.50
C SER A 168 42.21 -13.77 -3.99
N LEU A 169 43.21 -13.38 -3.21
CA LEU A 169 43.07 -13.10 -1.77
C LEU A 169 42.41 -11.74 -1.48
N ALA A 170 41.98 -11.00 -2.51
CA ALA A 170 41.31 -9.72 -2.31
C ALA A 170 39.93 -9.92 -1.64
N PRO A 171 39.54 -9.05 -0.70
CA PRO A 171 38.21 -9.11 -0.12
C PRO A 171 37.13 -8.90 -1.20
N PRO A 172 35.93 -9.47 -1.01
CA PRO A 172 34.84 -9.28 -1.96
C PRO A 172 34.48 -7.79 -2.10
N PRO A 173 33.99 -7.37 -3.28
CA PRO A 173 33.57 -5.99 -3.48
C PRO A 173 32.45 -5.63 -2.51
N THR A 174 32.58 -4.47 -1.89
CA THR A 174 31.61 -3.92 -0.94
C THR A 174 31.06 -2.61 -1.47
N LEU A 175 29.87 -2.23 -0.99
CA LEU A 175 29.24 -0.98 -1.35
C LEU A 175 30.13 0.21 -0.96
N ASP A 176 30.34 1.15 -1.89
CA ASP A 176 31.06 2.37 -1.58
C ASP A 176 30.29 3.22 -0.56
N SER A 177 31.02 4.00 0.22
CA SER A 177 30.52 4.97 1.18
C SER A 177 29.54 5.98 0.59
N ALA A 178 29.70 6.40 -0.68
CA ALA A 178 28.77 7.29 -1.34
C ALA A 178 27.41 6.60 -1.60
N ASP A 179 27.46 5.38 -2.14
CA ASP A 179 26.27 4.57 -2.45
C ASP A 179 25.54 4.13 -1.17
N ALA A 180 26.26 3.74 -0.13
CA ALA A 180 25.69 3.41 1.18
C ALA A 180 24.95 4.61 1.81
N ARG A 181 25.49 5.82 1.66
CA ARG A 181 24.85 7.06 2.11
C ARG A 181 23.64 7.42 1.28
N PHE A 182 23.72 7.22 -0.03
CA PHE A 182 22.59 7.41 -0.93
C PHE A 182 21.42 6.49 -0.55
N LEU A 183 21.68 5.18 -0.37
CA LEU A 183 20.65 4.22 0.01
C LEU A 183 20.08 4.48 1.41
N SER A 184 20.92 4.77 2.40
CA SER A 184 20.43 5.08 3.76
C SER A 184 19.59 6.34 3.79
N ARG A 185 19.97 7.40 3.05
CA ARG A 185 19.16 8.62 2.93
C ARG A 185 17.81 8.33 2.28
N ARG A 186 17.81 7.59 1.17
CA ARG A 186 16.55 7.20 0.51
C ARG A 186 15.66 6.33 1.39
N LEU A 187 16.24 5.44 2.19
CA LEU A 187 15.48 4.64 3.16
C LEU A 187 14.85 5.55 4.23
N LYS A 188 15.62 6.49 4.79
CA LYS A 188 15.09 7.47 5.74
C LYS A 188 13.94 8.28 5.16
N GLU A 189 14.03 8.65 3.89
CA GLU A 189 13.00 9.37 3.15
C GLU A 189 11.71 8.57 2.93
N THR A 190 11.69 7.25 3.17
CA THR A 190 10.45 6.44 3.14
C THR A 190 9.68 6.50 4.46
N LEU A 191 10.37 6.76 5.58
CA LEU A 191 9.79 6.67 6.93
C LEU A 191 8.64 7.67 7.13
N ARG A 192 8.81 8.92 6.69
CA ARG A 192 7.77 9.94 6.85
C ARG A 192 6.50 9.63 6.05
N PRO A 193 6.57 9.33 4.73
CA PRO A 193 5.42 8.85 3.98
C PRO A 193 4.79 7.57 4.57
N GLY A 194 5.60 6.67 5.14
CA GLY A 194 5.10 5.48 5.82
C GLY A 194 4.26 5.83 7.05
N LEU A 195 4.72 6.75 7.88
CA LEU A 195 3.96 7.28 9.02
C LEU A 195 2.66 7.95 8.56
N ASP A 196 2.74 8.82 7.55
CA ASP A 196 1.56 9.51 7.02
C ASP A 196 0.52 8.51 6.47
N ALA A 197 0.97 7.43 5.82
CA ALA A 197 0.12 6.35 5.33
C ALA A 197 -0.51 5.54 6.47
N LEU A 198 0.24 5.21 7.53
CA LEU A 198 -0.29 4.50 8.70
C LEU A 198 -1.36 5.32 9.41
N VAL A 199 -1.13 6.63 9.56
CA VAL A 199 -2.11 7.54 10.16
C VAL A 199 -3.37 7.62 9.29
N ALA A 200 -3.21 7.84 7.98
CA ALA A 200 -4.35 7.99 7.08
C ALA A 200 -5.19 6.70 6.99
N LEU A 201 -4.54 5.55 6.81
CA LEU A 201 -5.22 4.27 6.65
C LEU A 201 -5.73 3.71 7.99
N GLY A 202 -4.98 3.92 9.08
CA GLY A 202 -5.39 3.49 10.42
C GLY A 202 -6.68 4.14 10.90
N SER A 203 -7.05 5.31 10.37
CA SER A 203 -8.35 5.94 10.63
C SER A 203 -9.56 5.16 10.06
N LEU A 204 -9.32 4.22 9.15
CA LEU A 204 -10.33 3.43 8.45
C LEU A 204 -10.44 1.99 8.97
N VAL A 205 -9.58 1.59 9.92
CA VAL A 205 -9.43 0.20 10.39
C VAL A 205 -9.64 0.13 11.89
N ASP A 206 -10.45 -0.85 12.33
CA ASP A 206 -10.59 -1.15 13.75
C ASP A 206 -9.30 -1.82 14.26
N ASN A 207 -8.82 -1.42 15.45
CA ASN A 207 -7.60 -1.96 16.07
C ASN A 207 -6.29 -1.72 15.27
N ALA A 208 -6.16 -0.58 14.58
CA ALA A 208 -4.93 -0.22 13.87
C ALA A 208 -3.66 -0.31 14.74
N GLN A 209 -3.73 0.14 16.01
CA GLN A 209 -2.59 0.10 16.93
C GLN A 209 -2.12 -1.33 17.20
N GLY A 210 -3.04 -2.27 17.43
CA GLY A 210 -2.67 -3.67 17.68
C GLY A 210 -1.98 -4.34 16.49
N THR A 211 -2.36 -3.97 15.25
CA THR A 211 -1.68 -4.43 14.04
C THR A 211 -0.27 -3.85 13.93
N GLU A 212 -0.10 -2.55 14.22
CA GLU A 212 1.20 -1.88 14.20
C GLU A 212 2.16 -2.43 15.28
N ASP A 213 1.64 -2.69 16.48
CA ASP A 213 2.40 -3.27 17.58
C ASP A 213 2.79 -4.73 17.30
N ALA A 214 1.92 -5.50 16.65
CA ALA A 214 2.24 -6.86 16.23
C ALA A 214 3.34 -6.91 15.16
N ALA A 215 3.27 -6.01 14.17
CA ALA A 215 4.27 -5.91 13.10
C ALA A 215 5.66 -5.60 13.68
N ILE A 216 5.76 -4.64 14.60
CA ILE A 216 7.05 -4.30 15.19
C ILE A 216 7.59 -5.37 16.12
N ALA A 217 6.72 -6.02 16.91
CA ALA A 217 7.11 -7.12 17.78
C ALA A 217 7.69 -8.30 17.00
N ALA A 218 7.17 -8.59 15.80
CA ALA A 218 7.72 -9.63 14.94
C ALA A 218 9.18 -9.34 14.55
N HIS A 219 9.51 -8.09 14.23
CA HIS A 219 10.89 -7.68 13.91
C HIS A 219 11.81 -7.63 15.13
N ASP A 220 11.29 -7.20 16.29
CA ASP A 220 12.06 -7.14 17.53
C ASP A 220 12.41 -8.56 18.04
N LEU A 221 11.49 -9.54 17.92
CA LEU A 221 11.73 -10.95 18.30
C LEU A 221 12.82 -11.63 17.46
N VAL A 222 12.94 -11.26 16.18
CA VAL A 222 13.97 -11.80 15.27
C VAL A 222 15.37 -11.22 15.59
N SER A 223 15.44 -10.16 16.41
CA SER A 223 16.61 -9.31 16.54
C SER A 223 17.30 -9.42 17.90
N ARG A 224 18.01 -10.54 18.08
CA ARG A 224 19.07 -10.79 19.09
C ARG A 224 18.62 -10.88 20.57
N PRO A 225 19.07 -11.90 21.33
CA PRO A 225 19.00 -11.88 22.78
C PRO A 225 19.88 -10.74 23.32
N GLY A 226 19.29 -9.78 24.04
CA GLY A 226 20.02 -8.76 24.81
C GLY A 226 20.00 -7.32 24.28
N VAL A 227 19.32 -7.03 23.16
CA VAL A 227 18.98 -5.63 22.82
C VAL A 227 17.77 -5.24 23.67
N VAL A 228 17.86 -4.12 24.39
CA VAL A 228 16.72 -3.55 25.11
C VAL A 228 15.66 -3.23 24.07
N VAL A 229 14.62 -4.07 23.98
CA VAL A 229 13.41 -3.76 23.21
C VAL A 229 12.87 -2.47 23.82
N THR A 230 13.09 -1.35 23.14
CA THR A 230 12.41 -0.12 23.48
C THR A 230 10.93 -0.40 23.34
N GLU A 231 10.17 -0.33 24.44
CA GLU A 231 8.70 -0.43 24.49
C GLU A 231 8.03 0.78 23.78
N MET A 232 8.54 1.16 22.62
CA MET A 232 8.09 2.28 21.82
C MET A 232 7.26 1.74 20.67
N SER A 233 6.07 2.32 20.50
CA SER A 233 5.24 2.03 19.34
C SER A 233 5.95 2.38 18.04
N LEU A 234 5.54 1.71 16.96
CA LEU A 234 6.09 1.92 15.61
C LEU A 234 6.11 3.40 15.21
N ARG A 235 5.00 4.11 15.45
CA ARG A 235 4.90 5.54 15.13
C ARG A 235 5.94 6.38 15.87
N LYS A 236 6.13 6.12 17.18
CA LYS A 236 7.05 6.89 18.01
C LYS A 236 8.52 6.63 17.63
N ARG A 237 8.85 5.40 17.23
CA ARG A 237 10.18 5.06 16.68
C ARG A 237 10.44 5.83 15.39
N ILE A 238 9.49 5.81 14.46
CA ILE A 238 9.60 6.55 13.19
C ILE A 238 9.77 8.05 13.43
N GLU A 239 8.97 8.66 14.31
CA GLU A 239 9.10 10.08 14.66
C GLU A 239 10.50 10.42 15.17
N THR A 240 11.04 9.58 16.04
CA THR A 240 12.39 9.74 16.58
C THR A 240 13.44 9.71 15.46
N LEU A 241 13.35 8.73 14.56
CA LEU A 241 14.30 8.56 13.44
C LEU A 241 14.18 9.67 12.38
N VAL A 242 12.98 10.18 12.14
CA VAL A 242 12.77 11.30 11.20
C VAL A 242 13.31 12.61 11.78
N SER A 243 13.26 12.78 13.11
CA SER A 243 13.73 13.99 13.80
C SER A 243 15.24 14.03 14.07
N SER A 244 15.90 12.87 14.17
CA SER A 244 17.38 12.74 14.24
C SER A 244 18.05 13.11 12.93
#